data_AF-A0A3R6HXI7-F1
#
_entry.id   AF-A0A3R6HXI7-F1
#
_cell.length_a   1.000
_cell.length_b   1.000
_cell.length_c   1.000
_cell.angle_alpha   90.00
_cell.angle_beta   90.00
_cell.angle_gamma   90.00
#
_symmetry.space_group_name_H-M   'P 1'
#
loop_
_entity.id
_entity.type
_entity.pdbx_description
1 polymer ?
#
loop_
_entity_poly.entity_id
_entity_poly.type
_entity_poly.pdbx_seq_one_letter_code
_entity_poly.pdbx_strand_id
1 'polypeptide(L)'
;MTAKEYCKAFCEGYFCAQLGEKLTNCKVTEHALDLVKETAQTCIEQQIAYSSFDEKQKLEMKENFQEWADTVLQGFKKRLRESGRLI
;
A
#
# COMPACT_ATOMS: atom_id res chain seq x y z
N MET A 1 14.56 -5.10 -9.73
CA MET A 1 13.30 -5.84 -9.90
C MET A 1 12.97 -5.95 -11.36
N THR A 2 12.59 -7.13 -11.81
CA THR A 2 12.11 -7.40 -13.16
C THR A 2 10.60 -7.13 -13.26
N ALA A 3 10.08 -6.88 -14.46
CA ALA A 3 8.65 -6.64 -14.69
C ALA A 3 7.76 -7.79 -14.14
N LYS A 4 8.27 -9.03 -14.15
CA LYS A 4 7.59 -10.20 -13.60
C LYS A 4 7.44 -10.12 -12.08
N GLU A 5 8.44 -9.63 -11.37
CA GLU A 5 8.41 -9.46 -9.91
C GLU A 5 7.42 -8.38 -9.50
N TYR A 6 7.36 -7.27 -10.25
CA TYR A 6 6.35 -6.23 -10.06
C TYR A 6 4.92 -6.76 -10.27
N CYS A 7 4.67 -7.46 -11.38
CA CYS A 7 3.34 -8.05 -11.63
C CYS A 7 2.95 -9.04 -10.55
N LYS A 8 3.90 -9.85 -10.05
CA LYS A 8 3.64 -10.80 -8.97
C LYS A 8 3.25 -10.07 -7.67
N ALA A 9 4.03 -9.08 -7.25
CA ALA A 9 3.76 -8.30 -6.04
C ALA A 9 2.41 -7.56 -6.14
N PHE A 10 2.10 -6.99 -7.30
CA PHE A 10 0.80 -6.36 -7.55
C PHE A 10 -0.36 -7.35 -7.43
N CYS A 11 -0.28 -8.51 -8.11
CA CYS A 11 -1.32 -9.53 -8.05
C CYS A 11 -1.50 -10.08 -6.64
N GLU A 12 -0.41 -10.36 -5.92
CA GLU A 12 -0.47 -10.83 -4.53
C GLU A 12 -1.12 -9.78 -3.62
N GLY A 13 -0.72 -8.51 -3.74
CA GLY A 13 -1.34 -7.41 -3.00
C GLY A 13 -2.84 -7.28 -3.30
N TYR A 14 -3.24 -7.37 -4.57
CA TYR A 14 -4.64 -7.31 -4.99
C TYR A 14 -5.46 -8.51 -4.47
N PHE A 15 -4.92 -9.73 -4.53
CA PHE A 15 -5.60 -10.91 -3.98
C PHE A 15 -5.77 -10.82 -2.47
N CYS A 16 -4.73 -10.39 -1.74
CA CYS A 16 -4.82 -10.18 -0.29
C CYS A 16 -5.83 -9.07 0.05
N ALA A 17 -5.88 -7.99 -0.72
CA ALA A 17 -6.86 -6.92 -0.59
C ALA A 17 -8.30 -7.42 -0.76
N GLN A 18 -8.57 -8.17 -1.85
CA GLN A 18 -9.90 -8.71 -2.12
C GLN A 18 -10.33 -9.77 -1.10
N LEU A 19 -9.40 -10.63 -0.66
CA LEU A 19 -9.68 -11.62 0.38
C LEU A 19 -9.96 -10.95 1.72
N GLY A 20 -9.14 -9.96 2.10
CA GLY A 20 -9.37 -9.14 3.28
C GLY A 20 -10.74 -8.46 3.23
N GLU A 21 -11.08 -7.83 2.11
CA GLU A 21 -12.38 -7.20 1.90
C GLU A 21 -13.53 -8.21 2.01
N LYS A 22 -13.43 -9.41 1.43
CA LYS A 22 -14.53 -10.38 1.43
C LYS A 22 -14.68 -11.16 2.73
N LEU A 23 -13.56 -11.44 3.41
CA LEU A 23 -13.54 -12.24 4.63
C LEU A 23 -13.79 -11.42 5.88
N THR A 24 -13.55 -10.10 5.83
CA THR A 24 -13.77 -9.22 6.98
C THR A 24 -15.01 -8.34 6.75
N ASN A 25 -16.08 -8.64 7.48
CA ASN A 25 -17.17 -7.69 7.75
C ASN A 25 -16.73 -6.60 8.77
N CYS A 26 -15.42 -6.44 8.96
CA CYS A 26 -14.87 -5.52 9.94
C CYS A 26 -15.12 -4.10 9.46
N LYS A 27 -15.68 -3.30 10.37
CA LYS A 27 -15.65 -1.86 10.23
C LYS A 27 -14.26 -1.38 10.59
N VAL A 28 -13.75 -0.43 9.83
CA VAL A 28 -12.40 0.11 10.00
C VAL A 28 -12.49 1.61 10.08
N THR A 29 -11.71 2.20 10.98
CA THR A 29 -11.65 3.66 11.09
C THR A 29 -10.75 4.25 10.03
N GLU A 30 -11.05 5.47 9.61
CA GLU A 30 -10.17 6.21 8.69
C GLU A 30 -8.75 6.33 9.25
N HIS A 31 -8.63 6.60 10.55
CA HIS A 31 -7.35 6.67 11.26
C HIS A 31 -6.57 5.35 11.20
N ALA A 32 -7.22 4.19 11.34
CA ALA A 32 -6.54 2.90 11.26
C ALA A 32 -5.95 2.66 9.85
N LEU A 33 -6.64 3.10 8.81
CA LEU A 33 -6.14 3.01 7.43
C LEU A 33 -4.94 3.93 7.21
N ASP A 34 -4.98 5.15 7.75
CA ASP A 34 -3.86 6.09 7.68
C ASP A 34 -2.63 5.53 8.41
N LEU A 35 -2.81 4.94 9.59
CA LEU A 35 -1.73 4.30 10.36
C LEU A 35 -1.10 3.11 9.61
N VAL A 36 -1.92 2.29 8.93
CA VAL A 36 -1.42 1.18 8.10
C VAL A 36 -0.59 1.73 6.93
N LYS A 37 -1.02 2.82 6.29
CA LYS A 37 -0.25 3.48 5.23
C LYS A 37 1.11 3.96 5.76
N GLU A 38 1.11 4.69 6.87
CA GLU A 38 2.34 5.23 7.49
C GLU A 38 3.33 4.11 7.88
N THR A 39 2.80 3.02 8.42
CA THR A 39 3.60 1.83 8.78
C THR A 39 4.21 1.19 7.54
N ALA A 40 3.43 1.04 6.46
CA ALA A 40 3.92 0.51 5.20
C ALA A 40 4.98 1.42 4.56
N GLN A 41 4.76 2.74 4.56
CA GLN A 41 5.72 3.74 4.09
C GLN A 41 7.04 3.65 4.85
N THR A 42 6.99 3.64 6.18
CA THR A 42 8.19 3.50 7.02
C THR A 42 8.97 2.21 6.71
N CYS A 43 8.26 1.09 6.54
CA CYS A 43 8.88 -0.20 6.23
C CYS A 43 9.59 -0.18 4.87
N ILE A 44 8.94 0.35 3.83
CA ILE A 44 9.52 0.44 2.49
C ILE A 44 10.68 1.45 2.45
N GLU A 45 10.56 2.60 3.12
CA GLU A 45 11.66 3.56 3.23
C GLU A 45 12.90 2.96 3.89
N GLN A 46 12.72 2.15 4.94
CA GLN A 46 13.81 1.40 5.55
C GLN A 46 14.43 0.39 4.57
N GLN A 47 13.61 -0.36 3.83
CA GLN A 47 14.11 -1.28 2.80
C GLN A 47 14.91 -0.56 1.71
N ILE A 48 14.44 0.60 1.26
CA ILE A 48 15.14 1.45 0.29
C ILE A 48 16.45 1.97 0.89
N ALA A 49 16.46 2.40 2.16
CA ALA A 49 17.66 2.92 2.82
C ALA A 49 18.79 1.87 2.86
N TYR A 50 18.46 0.63 3.22
CA TYR A 50 19.42 -0.49 3.29
C TYR A 50 19.71 -1.16 1.94
N SER A 51 19.08 -0.71 0.85
CA SER A 51 19.35 -1.23 -0.50
C SER A 51 20.69 -0.74 -1.06
N SER A 52 21.21 -1.48 -2.05
CA SER A 52 22.44 -1.15 -2.78
C SER A 52 22.23 -0.14 -3.92
N PHE A 53 21.07 0.52 -4.01
CA PHE A 53 20.78 1.52 -5.03
C PHE A 53 21.56 2.82 -4.78
N ASP A 54 21.75 3.62 -5.83
CA ASP A 54 22.30 4.97 -5.67
C ASP A 54 21.28 5.94 -5.05
N GLU A 55 21.73 7.09 -4.56
CA GLU A 55 20.87 8.06 -3.87
C GLU A 55 19.74 8.61 -4.76
N LYS A 56 19.98 8.73 -6.06
CA LYS A 56 18.96 9.20 -7.00
C LYS A 56 17.86 8.15 -7.17
N GLN A 57 18.25 6.90 -7.37
CA GLN A 57 17.32 5.76 -7.44
C GLN A 57 16.53 5.59 -6.15
N LYS A 58 17.17 5.75 -4.99
CA LYS A 58 16.48 5.71 -3.69
C LYS A 58 15.43 6.81 -3.56
N LEU A 59 15.74 8.03 -4.00
CA LEU A 59 14.79 9.15 -3.98
C LEU A 59 13.60 8.88 -4.90
N GLU A 60 13.86 8.47 -6.15
CA GLU A 60 12.80 8.13 -7.11
C GLU A 60 11.90 6.99 -6.59
N MET A 61 12.48 5.97 -5.95
CA MET A 61 11.70 4.87 -5.36
C MET A 61 10.82 5.32 -4.19
N LYS A 62 11.28 6.26 -3.36
CA LYS A 62 10.49 6.82 -2.26
C LYS A 62 9.31 7.64 -2.79
N GLU A 63 9.55 8.54 -3.73
CA GLU A 63 8.52 9.37 -4.35
C GLU A 63 7.44 8.52 -5.03
N ASN A 64 7.87 7.54 -5.84
CA ASN A 64 6.96 6.61 -6.51
C ASN A 64 6.13 5.78 -5.53
N PHE A 65 6.74 5.31 -4.43
CA PHE A 65 6.01 4.54 -3.42
C PHE A 65 5.00 5.41 -2.67
N GLN A 66 5.35 6.66 -2.36
CA GLN A 66 4.47 7.59 -1.67
C GLN A 66 3.22 7.88 -2.51
N GLU A 67 3.38 8.22 -3.79
CA GLU A 67 2.28 8.48 -4.71
C GLU A 67 1.38 7.23 -4.88
N TRP A 68 2.01 6.06 -5.00
CA TRP A 68 1.28 4.79 -5.09
C TRP A 68 0.48 4.51 -3.81
N ALA A 69 1.08 4.68 -2.64
CA ALA A 69 0.44 4.41 -1.35
C ALA A 69 -0.77 5.33 -1.12
N ASP A 70 -0.64 6.62 -1.46
CA ASP A 70 -1.76 7.57 -1.38
C ASP A 70 -2.90 7.21 -2.35
N THR A 71 -2.57 6.88 -3.60
CA THR A 71 -3.54 6.45 -4.61
C THR A 71 -4.31 5.20 -4.18
N VAL A 72 -3.59 4.18 -3.68
CA VAL A 72 -4.18 2.93 -3.21
C VAL A 72 -5.07 3.17 -2.00
N LEU A 73 -4.61 3.96 -1.02
CA LEU A 73 -5.38 4.26 0.18
C LEU A 73 -6.69 4.99 -0.16
N GLN A 74 -6.66 5.94 -1.08
CA GLN A 74 -7.87 6.62 -1.56
C GLN A 74 -8.88 5.63 -2.18
N GLY A 75 -8.40 4.71 -3.01
CA GLY A 75 -9.22 3.65 -3.59
C GLY A 75 -9.87 2.75 -2.53
N PHE A 76 -9.09 2.34 -1.53
CA PHE A 76 -9.58 1.55 -0.40
C PHE A 76 -10.62 2.29 0.44
N LYS A 77 -10.34 3.54 0.82
CA LYS A 77 -11.28 4.38 1.59
C LYS A 77 -12.60 4.55 0.83
N LYS A 78 -12.54 4.81 -0.48
CA LYS A 78 -13.74 4.90 -1.33
C LYS A 78 -14.54 3.59 -1.30
N ARG A 79 -13.89 2.45 -1.53
CA ARG A 79 -14.55 1.14 -1.54
C ARG A 79 -15.18 0.79 -0.19
N LEU A 80 -14.49 1.09 0.91
CA LEU A 80 -15.00 0.86 2.27
C LEU A 80 -16.20 1.78 2.59
N ARG A 81 -16.18 3.05 2.18
CA ARG A 81 -17.33 3.97 2.27
C ARG A 81 -18.55 3.44 1.50
N GLU A 82 -18.36 3.03 0.25
CA GLU A 82 -19.43 2.47 -0.59
C GLU A 82 -20.07 1.22 0.02
N SER A 83 -19.28 0.44 0.77
CA SER A 83 -19.75 -0.76 1.47
C SER A 83 -20.24 -0.52 2.90
N GLY A 84 -20.28 0.73 3.39
CA GLY A 84 -20.70 1.06 4.75
C GLY A 84 -19.78 0.55 5.87
N ARG A 85 -18.52 0.25 5.53
CA ARG A 85 -17.52 -0.32 6.45
C ARG A 85 -16.46 0.68 6.92
N LEU A 86 -16.39 1.86 6.32
CA LEU A 86 -15.56 2.94 6.87
C LEU A 86 -16.35 3.68 7.96
N ILE A 87 -15.75 3.81 9.14
CA ILE A 87 -16.31 4.50 10.32
C ILE A 87 -15.41 5.60 10.87
#